data_AF-A0A5Q2VDY5-F1
#
_entry.id   AF-A0A5Q2VDY5-F1
#
_cell.length_a   1.000
_cell.length_b   1.000
_cell.length_c   1.000
_cell.angle_alpha   90.00
_cell.angle_beta   90.00
_cell.angle_gamma   90.00
#
_symmetry.space_group_name_H-M   'P 1'
#
loop_
_entity.id
_entity.type
_entity.pdbx_description
1 polymer ?
#
loop_
_entity_poly.entity_id
_entity_poly.type
_entity_poly.pdbx_seq_one_letter_code
_entity_poly.pdbx_strand_id
1 'polypeptide(L)'
;MNAPFLAAANRVLRMYELRQQQVSRREPHEKSEIEWAAEMLLDVARAAAYSASKEAVTLRDAAEYWKRYGKQPEFFPETIEA
;
A
#
# COMPACT_ATOMS: atom_id res chain seq x y z
N MET A 1 -10.51 13.88 10.16
CA MET A 1 -11.54 12.97 9.62
C MET A 1 -10.99 11.55 9.61
N ASN A 2 -11.85 10.53 9.67
CA ASN A 2 -11.41 9.14 9.47
C ASN A 2 -10.85 8.96 8.06
N ALA A 3 -9.77 8.20 7.93
CA ALA A 3 -9.06 7.93 6.68
C ALA A 3 -9.26 6.45 6.28
N PRO A 4 -10.47 6.06 5.83
CA PRO A 4 -10.80 4.64 5.66
C PRO A 4 -9.92 3.96 4.60
N PHE A 5 -9.49 4.66 3.56
CA PHE A 5 -8.65 4.09 2.52
C PHE A 5 -7.18 4.01 2.95
N LEU A 6 -6.67 5.00 3.69
CA LEU A 6 -5.35 4.92 4.32
C LEU A 6 -5.29 3.77 5.34
N ALA A 7 -6.34 3.57 6.14
CA ALA A 7 -6.44 2.44 7.06
C ALA A 7 -6.48 1.09 6.31
N ALA A 8 -7.19 1.02 5.17
CA ALA A 8 -7.18 -0.17 4.32
C ALA A 8 -5.80 -0.42 3.70
N ALA A 9 -5.11 0.62 3.22
CA ALA A 9 -3.76 0.53 2.69
C ALA A 9 -2.76 0.02 3.73
N ASN A 10 -2.87 0.47 4.98
CA ASN A 10 -2.08 -0.03 6.10
C ASN A 10 -2.28 -1.53 6.33
N ARG A 11 -3.48 -2.08 6.09
CA ARG A 11 -3.69 -3.54 6.15
C ARG A 11 -2.95 -4.27 5.03
N VAL A 12 -2.89 -3.71 3.82
CA VAL A 12 -2.08 -4.27 2.71
C VAL A 12 -0.60 -4.31 3.10
N LEU A 13 -0.06 -3.19 3.60
CA LEU A 13 1.33 -3.11 4.07
C LEU A 13 1.61 -4.13 5.17
N ARG A 14 0.69 -4.28 6.14
CA ARG A 14 0.84 -5.26 7.22
C ARG A 14 0.84 -6.70 6.71
N MET A 15 -0.02 -7.04 5.75
CA MET A 15 -0.04 -8.38 5.16
C MET A 15 1.25 -8.66 4.38
N TYR A 16 1.77 -7.66 3.67
CA TYR A 16 3.07 -7.76 3.02
C TYR A 16 4.20 -8.03 4.03
N GLU A 17 4.30 -7.24 5.12
CA GLU A 17 5.30 -7.50 6.17
C GLU A 17 5.21 -8.91 6.74
N LEU A 18 4.00 -9.40 7.02
CA LEU A 18 3.79 -10.76 7.53
C LEU A 18 4.23 -11.82 6.53
N ARG A 19 3.94 -11.62 5.24
CA ARG A 19 4.42 -12.49 4.15
C ARG A 19 5.95 -12.51 4.11
N GLN A 20 6.59 -11.35 4.18
CA GLN A 20 8.05 -11.24 4.17
C GLN A 20 8.69 -11.87 5.41
N GLN A 21 8.06 -11.81 6.58
CA GLN A 21 8.52 -12.53 7.78
C GLN A 21 8.46 -14.05 7.62
N GLN A 22 7.49 -14.57 6.86
CA GLN A 22 7.40 -16.01 6.57
C GLN A 22 8.41 -16.46 5.50
N VAL A 23 8.64 -15.62 4.49
CA VAL A 23 9.51 -15.91 3.34
C VAL A 23 10.99 -15.67 3.65
N SER A 24 11.33 -14.71 4.52
CA SER A 24 12.71 -14.34 4.87
C SER A 24 13.55 -15.44 5.53
N ARG A 25 12.96 -16.61 5.83
CA ARG A 25 13.71 -17.83 6.16
C ARG A 25 14.37 -18.50 4.94
N ARG A 26 14.01 -18.11 3.71
CA ARG A 26 14.45 -18.80 2.49
C ARG A 26 15.07 -17.89 1.43
N GLU A 27 14.51 -16.71 1.10
CA GLU A 27 15.08 -15.83 0.06
C GLU A 27 14.68 -14.33 0.24
N PRO A 28 15.41 -13.38 -0.38
CA PRO A 28 15.05 -11.95 -0.40
C PRO A 28 13.67 -11.69 -1.05
N HIS A 29 13.13 -10.49 -0.84
CA HIS A 29 11.84 -10.06 -1.39
C HIS A 29 11.83 -10.22 -2.92
N GLU A 30 11.08 -11.20 -3.44
CA GLU A 30 10.95 -11.34 -4.89
C GLU A 30 10.26 -10.11 -5.49
N LYS A 31 10.73 -9.69 -6.67
CA LYS A 31 10.16 -8.56 -7.41
C LYS A 31 8.67 -8.76 -7.72
N SER A 32 8.26 -10.00 -7.94
CA SER A 32 6.87 -10.43 -8.15
C SER A 32 5.97 -10.10 -6.95
N GLU A 33 6.44 -10.36 -5.73
CA GLU A 33 5.71 -10.08 -4.49
C GLU A 33 5.57 -8.58 -4.24
N ILE A 34 6.61 -7.79 -4.54
CA ILE A 34 6.53 -6.31 -4.53
C ILE A 34 5.49 -5.82 -5.54
N GLU A 35 5.52 -6.34 -6.77
CA GLU A 35 4.58 -5.93 -7.81
C GLU A 35 3.13 -6.25 -7.40
N TRP A 36 2.87 -7.43 -6.85
CA TRP A 36 1.54 -7.77 -6.35
C TRP A 36 1.11 -6.86 -5.20
N ALA A 37 1.97 -6.63 -4.20
CA ALA A 37 1.63 -5.78 -3.08
C ALA A 37 1.34 -4.33 -3.50
N ALA A 38 2.08 -3.80 -4.48
CA ALA A 38 1.82 -2.51 -5.07
C ALA A 38 0.50 -2.47 -5.86
N GLU A 39 0.15 -3.51 -6.63
CA GLU A 39 -1.16 -3.59 -7.31
C GLU A 39 -2.33 -3.61 -6.32
N MET A 40 -2.20 -4.32 -5.19
CA MET A 40 -3.24 -4.28 -4.15
C MET A 40 -3.42 -2.87 -3.58
N LEU A 41 -2.33 -2.09 -3.43
CA LEU A 41 -2.40 -0.69 -3.01
C LEU A 41 -3.07 0.19 -4.10
N LEU A 42 -2.79 -0.07 -5.38
CA LEU A 42 -3.47 0.58 -6.50
C LEU A 42 -4.97 0.29 -6.52
N ASP A 43 -5.41 -0.91 -6.17
CA ASP A 43 -6.83 -1.24 -6.08
C ASP A 43 -7.53 -0.45 -4.97
N VAL A 44 -6.88 -0.25 -3.83
CA VAL A 44 -7.39 0.66 -2.78
C VAL A 44 -7.46 2.10 -3.30
N ALA A 45 -6.44 2.56 -4.03
CA ALA A 45 -6.43 3.89 -4.64
C ALA A 45 -7.57 4.07 -5.66
N ARG A 46 -7.87 3.03 -6.47
CA ARG A 46 -8.99 3.02 -7.42
C ARG A 46 -10.34 3.10 -6.69
N ALA A 47 -10.51 2.36 -5.60
CA ALA A 47 -11.71 2.43 -4.76
C ALA A 47 -11.87 3.83 -4.13
N ALA A 48 -10.78 4.43 -3.64
CA ALA A 48 -10.78 5.80 -3.14
C ALA A 48 -11.19 6.80 -4.24
N ALA A 49 -10.63 6.67 -5.44
CA ALA A 49 -10.95 7.52 -6.59
C ALA A 49 -12.42 7.40 -7.01
N TYR A 50 -12.96 6.18 -7.02
CA TYR A 50 -14.38 5.92 -7.31
C TYR A 50 -15.30 6.68 -6.34
N SER A 51 -14.91 6.81 -5.07
CA SER A 51 -15.64 7.59 -4.06
C SER A 51 -15.32 9.09 -4.04
N ALA A 52 -14.49 9.58 -4.95
CA ALA A 52 -13.94 10.94 -4.95
C ALA A 52 -13.18 11.33 -3.64
N SER A 53 -12.57 10.36 -2.96
CA SER A 53 -11.74 10.62 -1.77
C SER A 53 -10.41 11.29 -2.16
N LYS A 54 -10.00 12.28 -1.36
CA LYS A 54 -8.68 12.93 -1.47
C LYS A 54 -7.51 11.95 -1.23
N GLU A 55 -7.76 10.81 -0.59
CA GLU A 55 -6.76 9.76 -0.33
C GLU A 55 -6.23 9.09 -1.60
N ALA A 56 -7.00 9.15 -2.69
CA ALA A 56 -6.70 8.42 -3.92
C ALA A 56 -5.34 8.77 -4.54
N VAL A 57 -4.99 10.06 -4.58
CA VAL A 57 -3.73 10.53 -5.18
C VAL A 57 -2.55 10.03 -4.36
N THR A 58 -2.59 10.23 -3.04
CA THR A 58 -1.53 9.77 -2.12
C THR A 58 -1.29 8.27 -2.23
N LEU A 59 -2.36 7.47 -2.26
CA LEU A 59 -2.25 6.01 -2.37
C LEU A 59 -1.71 5.57 -3.72
N ARG A 60 -2.17 6.17 -4.82
CA ARG A 60 -1.67 5.87 -6.16
C ARG A 60 -0.17 6.18 -6.26
N ASP A 61 0.24 7.37 -5.85
CA ASP A 61 1.62 7.82 -5.98
C ASP A 61 2.56 6.94 -5.13
N ALA A 62 2.14 6.55 -3.92
CA ALA A 62 2.87 5.61 -3.08
C ALA A 62 2.99 4.22 -3.73
N ALA A 63 1.90 3.71 -4.31
CA ALA A 63 1.89 2.41 -4.98
C ALA A 63 2.79 2.38 -6.22
N GLU A 64 2.70 3.41 -7.07
CA GLU A 64 3.53 3.54 -8.26
C GLU A 64 5.02 3.69 -7.90
N TYR A 65 5.34 4.46 -6.86
CA TYR A 65 6.70 4.58 -6.36
C TYR A 65 7.23 3.23 -5.87
N TRP A 66 6.42 2.48 -5.12
CA TRP A 66 6.79 1.16 -4.64
C TRP A 66 7.03 0.19 -5.79
N LYS A 67 6.10 0.11 -6.74
CA LYS A 67 6.21 -0.75 -7.93
C LYS A 67 7.47 -0.44 -8.75
N ARG A 68 7.78 0.85 -8.94
CA ARG A 68 8.89 1.29 -9.78
C ARG A 68 10.26 1.11 -9.14
N TYR A 69 10.37 1.38 -7.84
CA TYR A 69 11.66 1.46 -7.16
C TYR A 69 11.90 0.36 -6.12
N GLY A 70 10.91 -0.51 -5.87
CA GLY A 70 11.00 -1.55 -4.84
C GLY A 70 10.99 -1.01 -3.41
N LYS A 71 10.69 0.28 -3.23
CA LYS A 71 10.69 0.94 -1.92
C LYS A 71 9.30 0.90 -1.30
N GLN A 72 9.13 0.06 -0.28
CA GLN A 72 7.88 -0.05 0.47
C GLN A 72 7.53 1.32 1.08
N PRO A 73 6.27 1.78 0.96
CA PRO A 73 5.79 2.97 1.66
C PRO A 73 5.79 2.76 3.18
N GLU A 74 5.98 3.84 3.92
CA GLU A 74 5.68 3.85 5.36
C GLU A 74 4.17 3.71 5.60
N PHE A 75 3.78 3.34 6.82
CA PHE A 75 2.38 3.33 7.22
C PHE A 75 1.79 4.74 7.13
N PHE A 76 0.61 4.83 6.52
CA PHE A 76 -0.13 6.08 6.37
C PHE A 76 -0.74 6.52 7.71
N PRO A 77 -0.95 7.82 7.94
CA PRO A 77 -1.57 8.31 9.15
C PRO A 77 -3.01 7.80 9.29
N GLU A 78 -3.42 7.48 10.53
CA GLU A 78 -4.78 6.98 10.81
C GLU A 78 -5.87 8.06 10.69
N THR A 79 -5.46 9.33 10.65
CA THR A 79 -6.37 10.48 10.50
C THR A 79 -5.79 11.51 9.53
N ILE A 80 -6.69 12.22 8.83
CA ILE A 80 -6.34 13.31 7.90
C ILE A 80 -7.00 14.61 8.36
N GLU A 81 -6.28 15.72 8.19
CA GLU A 81 -6.81 17.07 8.34
C GLU A 81 -7.83 17.38 7.22
N ALA A 82 -8.79 18.26 7.49
CA ALA A 82 -9.96 18.50 6.65
C ALA A 82 -9.65 19.30 5.38
#